data_AF-A0AAU4SRT4-F1
#
_entry.id   AF-A0AAU4SRT4-F1
#
_cell.length_a   1.000
_cell.length_b   1.000
_cell.length_c   1.000
_cell.angle_alpha   90.00
_cell.angle_beta   90.00
_cell.angle_gamma   90.00
#
_symmetry.space_group_name_H-M   'P 1'
#
loop_
_entity.id
_entity.type
_entity.pdbx_description
1 polymer ?
#
loop_
_entity_poly.entity_id
_entity_poly.type
_entity_poly.pdbx_seq_one_letter_code
_entity_poly.pdbx_strand_id
1 'polypeptide(L)'
;MRIGLLTEGGYPYLSGDARLWCDRLVRGLGQHDFDVYALSRSERQQGEGFVELPPQVGRVRTAPLWTAGDDGVAYGRRARRRFAECYGELAAAVCAGDAVMEGAASASGDGSLDVADRFGSALYGLAELVRDAGGGLTSALRSETAVRALESACRAPGALRTARGARVPDLLTVADRIERTLRPLSLDWYGEQDGLGSVDLCHATSGGAAALPGLLARHFWGVPLLVTEYGVRLRAHYLDSREESGPVRALLAAFHGRLAAEMYRQAALITPGNTHARRWQERCGADRAKLRTVYPGMEASPFWEVGERADCADPDTLVWVGRMEPDKDLVSLLHAFAAVRKERPRARLRIIGAPVEGPAGAAYRADCKMLAARLFPDEVGGVREIGGRPGSRVPPVSFEEIGGPEVPSLAEAYAAGAVVVLSSVVEGFPNGLVEAMFCGRATVSTDVGAVVEVIGGTGLVVPPRNPRALAEACVALLRDPERRALLGAAARARALELFTVEQNIAAFHGIYLEIVSHSPVRRAATDEPLPFAVPAEAHVRARWAESGTRPASVSGPRWAVGVAGAAGALPGSGAAGARLGSGAAGVAARSGAAGALPASGSAGACPGSGAASAGSGAAQEPVPAGKGTR
;
A
#
# COMPACT_ATOMS: atom_id res chain seq x y z
N MET A 1 -10.73 -2.99 24.79
CA MET A 1 -9.76 -4.01 24.36
C MET A 1 -8.38 -3.38 24.33
N ARG A 2 -7.33 -4.19 24.49
CA ARG A 2 -5.93 -3.79 24.45
C ARG A 2 -5.32 -4.23 23.12
N ILE A 3 -4.77 -3.30 22.36
CA ILE A 3 -4.24 -3.51 21.01
C ILE A 3 -2.72 -3.35 21.05
N GLY A 4 -1.99 -4.38 20.60
CA GLY A 4 -0.56 -4.30 20.32
C GLY A 4 -0.34 -3.66 18.95
N LEU A 5 -0.03 -2.36 18.90
CA LEU A 5 0.26 -1.66 17.64
C LEU A 5 1.73 -1.82 17.28
N LEU A 6 2.00 -2.51 16.18
CA LEU A 6 3.35 -2.86 15.74
C LEU A 6 3.75 -1.98 14.55
N THR A 7 4.81 -1.19 14.73
CA THR A 7 5.22 -0.17 13.76
C THR A 7 6.68 -0.32 13.37
N GLU A 8 7.03 0.17 12.18
CA GLU A 8 8.41 0.27 11.73
C GLU A 8 8.66 1.65 11.13
N GLY A 9 9.64 2.35 11.66
CA GLY A 9 10.18 3.56 11.06
C GLY A 9 9.22 4.73 10.99
N GLY A 10 8.21 4.78 11.88
CA GLY A 10 7.13 5.75 11.91
C GLY A 10 6.64 6.04 13.34
N TYR A 11 5.35 5.90 13.61
CA TYR A 11 4.79 6.12 14.95
C TYR A 11 5.46 5.22 16.02
N PRO A 12 5.81 5.71 17.22
CA PRO A 12 5.49 7.02 17.79
C PRO A 12 6.53 8.11 17.51
N TYR A 13 7.55 7.86 16.68
CA TYR A 13 8.58 8.84 16.37
C TYR A 13 8.02 10.07 15.64
N LEU A 14 8.66 11.24 15.82
CA LEU A 14 8.23 12.50 15.18
C LEU A 14 8.28 12.47 13.65
N SER A 15 9.16 11.66 13.07
CA SER A 15 9.28 11.46 11.63
C SER A 15 9.10 10.02 11.23
N GLY A 16 8.72 9.80 9.96
CA GLY A 16 8.65 8.49 9.37
C GLY A 16 7.33 8.12 8.72
N ASP A 17 7.33 6.95 8.08
CA ASP A 17 6.22 6.48 7.27
C ASP A 17 5.04 6.09 8.16
N ALA A 18 3.82 6.27 7.67
CA ALA A 18 2.57 5.95 8.38
C ALA A 18 2.36 6.65 9.74
N ARG A 19 3.29 7.51 10.21
CA ARG A 19 3.20 8.21 11.51
C ARG A 19 1.85 8.88 11.73
N LEU A 20 1.46 9.74 10.79
CA LEU A 20 0.25 10.55 10.88
C LEU A 20 -1.01 9.69 10.88
N TRP A 21 -1.02 8.61 10.10
CA TRP A 21 -2.14 7.68 10.07
C TRP A 21 -2.28 6.91 11.39
N CYS A 22 -1.18 6.38 11.94
CA CYS A 22 -1.20 5.70 13.24
C CYS A 22 -1.66 6.63 14.37
N ASP A 23 -1.17 7.87 14.40
CA ASP A 23 -1.55 8.85 15.43
C ASP A 23 -3.06 9.16 15.36
N ARG A 24 -3.60 9.39 14.15
CA ARG A 24 -5.04 9.56 13.92
C ARG A 24 -5.86 8.34 14.36
N LEU A 25 -5.39 7.13 14.02
CA LEU A 25 -6.05 5.89 14.39
C LEU A 25 -6.12 5.72 15.92
N VAL A 26 -5.00 5.91 16.61
CA VAL A 26 -4.91 5.77 18.08
C VAL A 26 -5.77 6.82 18.78
N ARG A 27 -5.73 8.08 18.33
CA ARG A 27 -6.57 9.16 18.88
C ARG A 27 -8.05 8.94 18.61
N GLY A 28 -8.38 8.48 17.41
CA GLY A 28 -9.75 8.21 16.96
C GLY A 28 -10.40 7.02 17.66
N LEU A 29 -9.61 6.12 18.25
CA LEU A 29 -10.07 4.93 18.95
C LEU A 29 -9.78 5.01 20.45
N GLY A 30 -10.09 6.16 21.07
CA GLY A 30 -9.86 6.42 22.49
C GLY A 30 -10.59 5.48 23.46
N GLN A 31 -11.55 4.69 22.98
CA GLN A 31 -12.21 3.63 23.73
C GLN A 31 -11.39 2.32 23.84
N HIS A 32 -10.18 2.28 23.29
CA HIS A 32 -9.28 1.12 23.34
C HIS A 32 -7.92 1.50 23.89
N ASP A 33 -7.30 0.57 24.61
CA ASP A 33 -5.94 0.73 25.11
C ASP A 33 -4.94 0.31 24.04
N PHE A 34 -3.82 1.03 23.92
CA PHE A 34 -2.76 0.74 22.98
C PHE A 34 -1.42 0.49 23.68
N ASP A 35 -0.81 -0.65 23.35
CA ASP A 35 0.59 -0.92 23.63
C ASP A 35 1.37 -0.81 22.32
N VAL A 36 2.29 0.15 22.24
CA VAL A 36 3.01 0.46 21.00
C VAL A 36 4.37 -0.24 21.01
N TYR A 37 4.65 -1.02 19.96
CA TYR A 37 5.89 -1.74 19.75
C TYR A 37 6.54 -1.25 18.45
N ALA A 38 7.55 -0.39 18.59
CA ALA A 38 8.08 0.38 17.46
C ALA A 38 9.52 -0.01 17.11
N LEU A 39 9.72 -0.43 15.87
CA LEU A 39 11.02 -0.71 15.29
C LEU A 39 11.57 0.57 14.65
N SER A 40 12.70 1.10 15.12
CA SER A 40 13.34 2.28 14.49
C SER A 40 14.23 1.89 13.32
N ARG A 41 14.31 2.77 12.32
CA ARG A 41 15.13 2.56 11.10
C ARG A 41 16.46 3.32 11.12
N SER A 42 16.64 4.32 11.97
CA SER A 42 17.88 5.09 12.07
C SER A 42 18.06 5.73 13.43
N GLU A 43 19.31 6.11 13.73
CA GLU A 43 19.67 6.89 14.92
C GLU A 43 18.99 8.25 14.95
N ARG A 44 18.99 8.94 13.80
CA ARG A 44 18.35 10.26 13.63
C ARG A 44 16.89 10.22 14.08
N GLN A 45 16.15 9.21 13.66
CA GLN A 45 14.75 9.06 14.01
C GLN A 45 14.53 8.89 15.53
N GLN A 46 15.41 8.15 16.21
CA GLN A 46 15.33 8.02 17.66
C GLN A 46 15.67 9.34 18.37
N GLY A 47 16.67 10.07 17.87
CA GLY A 47 17.10 11.35 18.44
C GLY A 47 16.06 12.46 18.34
N GLU A 48 15.13 12.38 17.38
CA GLU A 48 14.03 13.35 17.25
C GLU A 48 12.95 13.19 18.34
N GLY A 49 12.87 12.03 19.00
CA GLY A 49 11.89 11.77 20.06
C GLY A 49 10.51 11.36 19.54
N PHE A 50 9.52 11.39 20.43
CA PHE A 50 8.15 10.95 20.16
C PHE A 50 7.18 12.11 19.98
N VAL A 51 6.08 11.84 19.29
CA VAL A 51 4.89 12.70 19.34
C VAL A 51 4.29 12.69 20.75
N GLU A 52 3.50 13.70 21.08
CA GLU A 52 2.71 13.69 22.33
C GLU A 52 1.68 12.56 22.28
N LEU A 53 1.83 11.56 23.15
CA LEU A 53 0.99 10.36 23.12
C LEU A 53 -0.33 10.59 23.87
N PRO A 54 -1.47 10.14 23.32
CA PRO A 54 -2.74 10.27 24.02
C PRO A 54 -2.83 9.28 25.20
N PRO A 55 -3.67 9.53 26.22
CA PRO A 55 -3.68 8.79 27.48
C PRO A 55 -3.98 7.29 27.35
N GLN A 56 -4.66 6.87 26.28
CA GLN A 56 -4.91 5.47 25.98
C GLN A 56 -3.68 4.67 25.53
N VAL A 57 -2.54 5.32 25.29
CA VAL A 57 -1.26 4.63 25.06
C VAL A 57 -0.64 4.29 26.41
N GLY A 58 -0.87 3.08 26.90
CA GLY A 58 -0.39 2.64 28.21
C GLY A 58 1.10 2.26 28.23
N ARG A 59 1.66 1.89 27.07
CA ARG A 59 3.05 1.42 26.97
C ARG A 59 3.67 1.72 25.61
N VAL A 60 4.95 2.04 25.62
CA VAL A 60 5.79 2.09 24.41
C VAL A 60 7.05 1.27 24.62
N ARG A 61 7.31 0.32 23.72
CA ARG A 61 8.57 -0.43 23.63
C ARG A 61 9.20 -0.18 22.27
N THR A 62 10.50 0.09 22.25
CA THR A 62 11.21 0.40 21.00
C THR A 62 12.45 -0.46 20.81
N ALA A 63 12.75 -0.83 19.57
CA ALA A 63 13.99 -1.54 19.23
C ALA A 63 14.60 -1.04 17.92
N PRO A 64 15.93 -0.95 17.79
CA PRO A 64 16.59 -0.55 16.55
C PRO A 64 16.83 -1.71 15.58
N LEU A 65 16.51 -1.51 14.30
CA LEU A 65 16.85 -2.44 13.21
C LEU A 65 18.20 -2.12 12.55
N TRP A 66 18.83 -0.99 12.89
CA TRP A 66 19.98 -0.43 12.18
C TRP A 66 21.31 -0.56 12.92
N THR A 67 21.31 -0.87 14.22
CA THR A 67 22.54 -0.97 15.02
C THR A 67 23.29 -2.27 14.75
N ALA A 68 24.58 -2.26 14.44
CA ALA A 68 25.36 -3.50 14.36
C ALA A 68 25.74 -4.00 15.78
N GLY A 69 24.78 -4.42 16.60
CA GLY A 69 25.04 -4.94 17.93
C GLY A 69 25.46 -6.41 17.91
N ASP A 70 26.45 -6.79 18.71
CA ASP A 70 26.61 -8.18 19.14
C ASP A 70 25.61 -8.41 20.29
N ASP A 71 24.87 -9.51 20.23
CA ASP A 71 23.97 -9.90 21.32
C ASP A 71 24.74 -10.53 22.50
N GLY A 72 26.05 -10.76 22.34
CA GLY A 72 26.91 -11.34 23.37
C GLY A 72 26.56 -12.80 23.69
N VAL A 73 25.72 -13.44 22.86
CA VAL A 73 25.14 -14.74 23.14
C VAL A 73 25.95 -15.83 22.47
N ALA A 74 26.61 -16.66 23.28
CA ALA A 74 27.32 -17.84 22.81
C ALA A 74 26.43 -19.08 22.93
N TYR A 75 25.83 -19.52 21.83
CA TYR A 75 25.06 -20.76 21.82
C TYR A 75 25.93 -21.98 22.18
N GLY A 76 25.41 -22.86 23.04
CA GLY A 76 25.99 -24.19 23.27
C GLY A 76 25.83 -25.11 22.05
N ARG A 77 26.51 -26.28 22.03
CA ARG A 77 26.53 -27.19 20.87
C ARG A 77 25.13 -27.57 20.36
N ARG A 78 24.19 -27.88 21.26
CA ARG A 78 22.81 -28.25 20.91
C ARG A 78 22.05 -27.09 20.25
N ALA A 79 22.17 -25.89 20.82
CA ALA A 79 21.54 -24.69 20.28
C ALA A 79 22.12 -24.30 18.91
N ARG A 80 23.44 -24.40 18.72
CA ARG A 80 24.09 -24.19 17.41
C ARG A 80 23.61 -25.17 16.35
N ARG A 81 23.42 -26.44 16.71
CA ARG A 81 22.89 -27.45 15.80
C ARG A 81 21.45 -27.13 15.39
N ARG A 82 20.58 -26.82 16.37
CA ARG A 82 19.19 -26.41 16.09
C ARG A 82 19.14 -25.14 15.24
N PHE A 83 20.00 -24.16 15.49
CA PHE A 83 20.15 -22.97 14.64
C PHE A 83 20.50 -23.36 13.20
N ALA A 84 21.53 -24.19 13.01
CA ALA A 84 21.98 -24.60 11.68
C ALA A 84 20.89 -25.37 10.91
N GLU A 85 20.11 -26.21 11.59
CA GLU A 85 18.96 -26.92 11.03
C GLU A 85 17.85 -25.92 10.61
N CYS A 86 17.37 -25.07 11.53
CA CYS A 86 16.31 -24.11 11.23
C CYS A 86 16.73 -23.08 10.17
N TYR A 87 17.91 -22.47 10.31
CA TYR A 87 18.40 -21.48 9.36
C TYR A 87 18.77 -22.10 8.00
N GLY A 88 19.25 -23.34 7.98
CA GLY A 88 19.48 -24.10 6.76
C GLY A 88 18.19 -24.32 5.96
N GLU A 89 17.11 -24.71 6.63
CA GLU A 89 15.78 -24.83 6.00
C GLU A 89 15.23 -23.48 5.52
N LEU A 90 15.41 -22.42 6.31
CA LEU A 90 15.04 -21.05 5.91
C LEU A 90 15.78 -20.65 4.63
N ALA A 91 17.10 -20.83 4.59
CA ALA A 91 17.95 -20.52 3.45
C ALA A 91 17.56 -21.35 2.21
N ALA A 92 17.27 -22.65 2.40
CA ALA A 92 16.80 -23.52 1.32
C ALA A 92 15.46 -23.02 0.74
N ALA A 93 14.50 -22.63 1.58
CA ALA A 93 13.21 -22.11 1.14
C ALA A 93 13.29 -20.75 0.43
N VAL A 94 14.23 -19.89 0.84
CA VAL A 94 14.53 -18.61 0.16
C VAL A 94 15.18 -18.86 -1.21
N CYS A 95 16.09 -19.83 -1.30
CA CYS A 95 16.78 -20.16 -2.53
C CYS A 95 15.94 -21.01 -3.49
N ALA A 96 14.89 -21.69 -3.01
CA ALA A 96 14.01 -22.50 -3.84
C ALA A 96 13.33 -21.64 -4.92
N GLY A 97 13.45 -22.05 -6.19
CA GLY A 97 12.81 -21.35 -7.29
C GLY A 97 11.28 -21.40 -7.20
N ASP A 98 10.63 -20.24 -7.30
CA ASP A 98 9.18 -20.14 -7.44
C ASP A 98 8.78 -20.08 -8.91
N ALA A 99 7.84 -20.95 -9.31
CA ALA A 99 7.09 -20.82 -10.57
C ALA A 99 6.22 -19.54 -10.61
N VAL A 100 6.04 -18.86 -9.48
CA VAL A 100 5.12 -17.72 -9.31
C VAL A 100 5.66 -16.42 -9.92
N MET A 101 6.98 -16.29 -10.12
CA MET A 101 7.59 -15.02 -10.58
C MET A 101 7.92 -14.95 -12.07
N GLU A 102 7.79 -16.03 -12.84
CA GLU A 102 8.02 -16.04 -14.29
C GLU A 102 6.74 -15.91 -15.14
N GLY A 103 5.60 -15.55 -14.54
CA GLY A 103 4.37 -15.27 -15.32
C GLY A 103 3.75 -16.48 -16.03
N ALA A 104 4.21 -17.71 -15.73
CA ALA A 104 3.62 -18.93 -16.23
C ALA A 104 2.53 -19.42 -15.27
N ALA A 105 1.28 -19.09 -15.58
CA ALA A 105 0.11 -19.74 -15.01
C ALA A 105 0.06 -21.21 -15.47
N SER A 106 0.85 -22.08 -14.85
CA SER A 106 0.66 -23.54 -14.80
C SER A 106 1.91 -24.24 -14.24
N ALA A 107 1.98 -24.34 -12.91
CA ALA A 107 2.70 -25.45 -12.27
C ALA A 107 1.89 -25.85 -11.03
N SER A 108 1.53 -27.13 -10.98
CA SER A 108 0.76 -27.81 -9.93
C SER A 108 1.08 -27.34 -8.50
N GLY A 109 0.05 -26.89 -7.78
CA GLY A 109 0.12 -26.19 -6.49
C GLY A 109 0.59 -26.99 -5.26
N ASP A 110 1.22 -28.15 -5.44
CA ASP A 110 1.70 -29.00 -4.34
C ASP A 110 3.09 -28.56 -3.84
N GLY A 111 4.00 -28.23 -4.76
CA GLY A 111 5.39 -27.84 -4.41
C GLY A 111 5.53 -26.44 -3.82
N SER A 112 4.62 -25.51 -4.13
CA SER A 112 4.65 -24.14 -3.57
C SER A 112 4.17 -24.08 -2.12
N LEU A 113 3.22 -24.96 -1.76
CA LEU A 113 2.70 -25.07 -0.40
C LEU A 113 3.76 -25.68 0.53
N ASP A 114 4.45 -26.74 0.08
CA ASP A 114 5.55 -27.35 0.82
C ASP A 114 6.67 -26.34 1.17
N VAL A 115 7.08 -25.51 0.21
CA VAL A 115 8.13 -24.50 0.45
C VAL A 115 7.65 -23.41 1.41
N ALA A 116 6.40 -22.98 1.33
CA ALA A 116 5.82 -22.01 2.25
C ALA A 116 5.75 -22.56 3.69
N ASP A 117 5.33 -23.81 3.84
CA ASP A 117 5.29 -24.49 5.14
C ASP A 117 6.68 -24.68 5.75
N ARG A 118 7.67 -25.02 4.93
CA ARG A 118 9.08 -25.10 5.36
C ARG A 118 9.63 -23.76 5.80
N PHE A 119 9.36 -22.68 5.07
CA PHE A 119 9.79 -21.33 5.45
C PHE A 119 9.19 -20.92 6.80
N GLY A 120 7.87 -21.07 6.97
CA GLY A 120 7.19 -20.75 8.23
C GLY A 120 7.72 -21.59 9.40
N SER A 121 7.83 -22.90 9.23
CA SER A 121 8.36 -23.81 10.25
C SER A 121 9.79 -23.46 10.67
N ALA A 122 10.65 -23.12 9.71
CA ALA A 122 12.01 -22.68 9.97
C ALA A 122 12.05 -21.35 10.74
N LEU A 123 11.22 -20.38 10.35
CA LEU A 123 11.10 -19.09 11.03
C LEU A 123 10.66 -19.25 12.50
N TYR A 124 9.62 -20.06 12.74
CA TYR A 124 9.14 -20.33 14.10
C TYR A 124 10.14 -21.15 14.92
N GLY A 125 10.85 -22.10 14.30
CA GLY A 125 11.93 -22.85 14.94
C GLY A 125 13.08 -21.96 15.43
N LEU A 126 13.42 -20.90 14.67
CA LEU A 126 14.37 -19.87 15.12
C LEU A 126 13.82 -19.06 16.29
N ALA A 127 12.54 -18.70 16.27
CA ALA A 127 11.88 -17.98 17.36
C ALA A 127 11.89 -18.78 18.66
N GLU A 128 11.54 -20.06 18.59
CA GLU A 128 11.55 -20.97 19.73
C GLU A 128 12.96 -21.20 20.26
N LEU A 129 13.96 -21.32 19.38
CA LEU A 129 15.35 -21.41 19.79
C LEU A 129 15.77 -20.21 20.66
N VAL A 130 15.46 -18.99 20.23
CA VAL A 130 15.75 -17.77 20.99
C VAL A 130 15.04 -17.82 22.35
N ARG A 131 13.74 -18.14 22.36
CA ARG A 131 12.93 -18.20 23.58
C ARG A 131 13.47 -19.24 24.58
N ASP A 132 13.84 -20.42 24.11
CA ASP A 132 14.31 -21.53 24.95
C ASP A 132 15.75 -21.29 25.45
N ALA A 133 16.60 -20.67 24.62
CA ALA A 133 18.01 -20.42 24.95
C ALA A 133 18.24 -19.14 25.76
N GLY A 134 17.23 -18.27 25.87
CA GLY A 134 17.33 -16.98 26.57
C GLY A 134 18.34 -16.03 25.94
N GLY A 135 18.57 -16.12 24.62
CA GLY A 135 19.64 -15.42 23.93
C GLY A 135 19.26 -14.87 22.55
N GLY A 136 20.12 -14.03 21.99
CA GLY A 136 19.89 -13.34 20.72
C GLY A 136 20.26 -14.15 19.47
N LEU A 137 19.77 -13.71 18.32
CA LEU A 137 19.98 -14.37 17.03
C LEU A 137 21.01 -13.64 16.14
N THR A 138 21.41 -12.42 16.52
CA THR A 138 22.25 -11.53 15.72
C THR A 138 23.63 -12.13 15.46
N SER A 139 24.30 -12.63 16.50
CA SER A 139 25.63 -13.24 16.37
C SER A 139 25.58 -14.52 15.52
N ALA A 140 24.52 -15.32 15.67
CA ALA A 140 24.31 -16.54 14.91
C ALA A 140 24.01 -16.27 13.43
N LEU A 141 23.18 -15.28 13.11
CA LEU A 141 22.85 -14.90 11.73
C LEU A 141 24.03 -14.28 10.97
N ARG A 142 25.01 -13.74 11.69
CA ARG A 142 26.27 -13.21 11.12
C ARG A 142 27.41 -14.23 11.15
N SER A 143 27.15 -15.46 11.59
CA SER A 143 28.16 -16.50 11.70
C SER A 143 28.54 -17.09 10.34
N GLU A 144 29.72 -17.71 10.28
CA GLU A 144 30.14 -18.51 9.13
C GLU A 144 29.14 -19.62 8.80
N THR A 145 28.45 -20.17 9.80
CA THR A 145 27.41 -21.20 9.60
C THR A 145 26.25 -20.66 8.78
N ALA A 146 25.79 -19.43 9.06
CA ALA A 146 24.72 -18.79 8.30
C ALA A 146 25.13 -18.52 6.85
N VAL A 147 26.35 -18.01 6.62
CA VAL A 147 26.85 -17.75 5.27
C VAL A 147 26.99 -19.06 4.48
N ARG A 148 27.56 -20.12 5.09
CA ARG A 148 27.67 -21.46 4.46
C ARG A 148 26.30 -22.07 4.15
N ALA A 149 25.30 -21.86 5.00
CA ALA A 149 23.93 -22.32 4.74
C ALA A 149 23.33 -21.64 3.50
N LEU A 150 23.46 -20.32 3.38
CA LEU A 150 23.05 -19.57 2.18
C LEU A 150 23.83 -20.04 0.95
N GLU A 151 25.14 -20.23 1.08
CA GLU A 151 26.01 -20.67 0.02
C GLU A 151 25.63 -22.06 -0.51
N SER A 152 25.36 -23.00 0.41
CA SER A 152 24.88 -24.35 0.09
C SER A 152 23.50 -24.31 -0.58
N ALA A 153 22.57 -23.53 -0.04
CA ALA A 153 21.23 -23.37 -0.59
C ALA A 153 21.25 -22.75 -2.01
N CYS A 154 22.12 -21.78 -2.27
CA CYS A 154 22.28 -21.19 -3.61
C CYS A 154 22.78 -22.20 -4.66
N ARG A 155 23.49 -23.25 -4.24
CA ARG A 155 24.04 -24.30 -5.12
C ARG A 155 23.19 -25.56 -5.17
N ALA A 156 22.14 -25.64 -4.36
CA ALA A 156 21.26 -26.80 -4.31
C ALA A 156 20.50 -26.97 -5.65
N PRO A 157 20.16 -28.22 -6.03
CA PRO A 157 19.23 -28.47 -7.13
C PRO A 157 17.90 -27.72 -6.89
N GLY A 158 17.35 -27.11 -7.94
CA GLY A 158 16.12 -26.30 -7.82
C GLY A 158 16.31 -24.88 -7.29
N ALA A 159 17.55 -24.48 -6.96
CA ALA A 159 17.82 -23.11 -6.54
C ALA A 159 17.64 -22.10 -7.69
N LEU A 160 17.22 -20.88 -7.34
CA LEU A 160 17.07 -19.71 -8.22
C LEU A 160 18.30 -19.56 -9.13
N ARG A 161 18.09 -19.46 -10.44
CA ARG A 161 19.18 -19.38 -11.44
C ARG A 161 20.10 -18.18 -11.17
N THR A 162 19.53 -17.04 -10.81
CA THR A 162 20.26 -15.80 -10.47
C THR A 162 21.04 -15.91 -9.16
N ALA A 163 20.63 -16.77 -8.23
CA ALA A 163 21.32 -16.99 -6.97
C ALA A 163 22.56 -17.89 -7.10
N ARG A 164 22.60 -18.78 -8.10
CA ARG A 164 23.74 -19.71 -8.32
C ARG A 164 25.08 -19.01 -8.55
N GLY A 165 25.04 -17.77 -9.04
CA GLY A 165 26.21 -16.92 -9.28
C GLY A 165 26.65 -16.10 -8.07
N ALA A 166 25.99 -16.21 -6.92
CA ALA A 166 26.31 -15.43 -5.72
C ALA A 166 27.74 -15.70 -5.24
N ARG A 167 28.49 -14.62 -4.99
CA ARG A 167 29.82 -14.65 -4.39
C ARG A 167 29.72 -14.37 -2.89
N VAL A 168 30.82 -14.58 -2.17
CA VAL A 168 30.87 -14.32 -0.72
C VAL A 168 30.41 -12.90 -0.35
N PRO A 169 30.82 -11.81 -1.04
CA PRO A 169 30.31 -10.46 -0.73
C PRO A 169 28.79 -10.31 -0.90
N ASP A 170 28.21 -11.00 -1.89
CA ASP A 170 26.76 -11.02 -2.10
C ASP A 170 26.07 -11.70 -0.92
N LEU A 171 26.57 -12.86 -0.51
CA LEU A 171 26.00 -13.65 0.59
C LEU A 171 26.14 -12.93 1.95
N LEU A 172 27.25 -12.23 2.18
CA LEU A 172 27.43 -11.38 3.36
C LEU A 172 26.41 -10.24 3.39
N THR A 173 26.16 -9.61 2.23
CA THR A 173 25.15 -8.56 2.09
C THR A 173 23.75 -9.11 2.37
N VAL A 174 23.40 -10.26 1.81
CA VAL A 174 22.12 -10.93 2.04
C VAL A 174 21.96 -11.32 3.52
N ALA A 175 22.98 -11.92 4.13
CA ALA A 175 22.96 -12.29 5.54
C ALA A 175 22.74 -11.07 6.44
N ASP A 176 23.40 -9.95 6.17
CA ASP A 176 23.22 -8.71 6.93
C ASP A 176 21.78 -8.15 6.82
N ARG A 177 21.18 -8.20 5.63
CA ARG A 177 19.80 -7.72 5.41
C ARG A 177 18.74 -8.65 6.02
N ILE A 178 18.94 -9.97 5.92
CA ILE A 178 18.09 -10.96 6.58
C ILE A 178 18.20 -10.80 8.09
N GLU A 179 19.41 -10.66 8.62
CA GLU A 179 19.64 -10.42 10.05
C GLU A 179 18.84 -9.22 10.55
N ARG A 180 18.99 -8.05 9.92
CA ARG A 180 18.24 -6.85 10.29
C ARG A 180 16.74 -7.07 10.27
N THR A 181 16.22 -7.82 9.29
CA THR A 181 14.80 -8.11 9.20
C THR A 181 14.34 -9.06 10.31
N LEU A 182 15.17 -10.03 10.70
CA LEU A 182 14.87 -11.07 11.69
C LEU A 182 15.19 -10.70 13.14
N ARG A 183 15.79 -9.54 13.41
CA ARG A 183 15.99 -9.03 14.78
C ARG A 183 14.78 -9.08 15.69
N PRO A 184 13.53 -8.81 15.22
CA PRO A 184 12.37 -8.88 16.09
C PRO A 184 12.18 -10.23 16.78
N LEU A 185 12.72 -11.33 16.21
CA LEU A 185 12.67 -12.65 16.85
C LEU A 185 13.38 -12.71 18.22
N SER A 186 14.33 -11.81 18.48
CA SER A 186 15.13 -11.78 19.71
C SER A 186 14.67 -10.76 20.74
N LEU A 187 13.57 -10.06 20.50
CA LEU A 187 13.07 -9.04 21.42
C LEU A 187 12.34 -9.66 22.62
N ASP A 188 12.41 -9.00 23.76
CA ASP A 188 11.72 -9.34 25.01
C ASP A 188 10.22 -8.95 24.99
N TRP A 189 9.64 -8.79 23.79
CA TRP A 189 8.28 -8.31 23.59
C TRP A 189 7.22 -9.38 23.82
N TYR A 190 7.61 -10.65 23.98
CA TYR A 190 6.71 -11.81 23.90
C TYR A 190 6.28 -12.38 25.26
N GLY A 191 6.39 -11.61 26.35
CA GLY A 191 5.90 -12.00 27.67
C GLY A 191 4.38 -12.21 27.70
N GLU A 192 3.91 -13.15 28.54
CA GLU A 192 2.49 -13.51 28.67
C GLU A 192 1.66 -12.39 29.29
N GLN A 193 2.13 -11.79 30.39
CA GLN A 193 1.39 -10.77 31.14
C GLN A 193 1.89 -9.34 30.89
N ASP A 194 3.14 -9.19 30.49
CA ASP A 194 3.83 -7.92 30.31
C ASP A 194 4.31 -7.72 28.87
N GLY A 195 3.80 -8.47 27.89
CA GLY A 195 4.18 -8.33 26.50
C GLY A 195 2.99 -8.51 25.57
N LEU A 196 3.29 -8.90 24.34
CA LEU A 196 2.31 -9.19 23.30
C LEU A 196 1.40 -10.37 23.63
N GLY A 197 1.72 -11.20 24.64
CA GLY A 197 0.79 -12.22 25.13
C GLY A 197 -0.41 -11.64 25.90
N SER A 198 -0.32 -10.38 26.36
CA SER A 198 -1.35 -9.71 27.18
C SER A 198 -2.36 -8.89 26.36
N VAL A 199 -2.12 -8.74 25.06
CA VAL A 199 -2.96 -7.95 24.14
C VAL A 199 -4.07 -8.81 23.54
N ASP A 200 -5.20 -8.19 23.21
CA ASP A 200 -6.36 -8.87 22.61
C ASP A 200 -6.19 -9.02 21.07
N LEU A 201 -5.40 -8.15 20.44
CA LEU A 201 -5.13 -8.12 19.00
C LEU A 201 -3.77 -7.47 18.73
N CYS A 202 -3.01 -8.03 17.79
CA CYS A 202 -1.85 -7.36 17.19
C CYS A 202 -2.25 -6.67 15.87
N HIS A 203 -1.91 -5.40 15.72
CA HIS A 203 -2.08 -4.66 14.46
C HIS A 203 -0.71 -4.21 13.95
N ALA A 204 -0.22 -4.87 12.90
CA ALA A 204 0.97 -4.46 12.18
C ALA A 204 0.65 -3.40 11.12
N THR A 205 1.38 -2.28 11.13
CA THR A 205 1.15 -1.13 10.23
C THR A 205 1.91 -1.21 8.92
N SER A 206 2.66 -2.29 8.73
CA SER A 206 3.35 -2.64 7.49
C SER A 206 3.66 -4.14 7.47
N GLY A 207 3.87 -4.69 6.26
CA GLY A 207 4.51 -6.00 6.11
C GLY A 207 6.00 -5.95 6.47
N GLY A 208 6.65 -7.12 6.52
CA GLY A 208 8.07 -7.22 6.83
C GLY A 208 8.36 -7.19 8.35
N ALA A 209 9.40 -6.48 8.77
CA ALA A 209 9.87 -6.56 10.16
C ALA A 209 8.79 -6.14 11.19
N ALA A 210 7.94 -5.16 10.88
CA ALA A 210 6.84 -4.73 11.75
C ALA A 210 5.82 -5.83 12.07
N ALA A 211 5.58 -6.76 11.13
CA ALA A 211 4.60 -7.82 11.30
C ALA A 211 5.15 -9.08 12.00
N LEU A 212 6.49 -9.22 12.11
CA LEU A 212 7.12 -10.35 12.78
C LEU A 212 6.70 -10.50 14.25
N PRO A 213 6.67 -9.43 15.08
CA PRO A 213 6.20 -9.57 16.46
C PRO A 213 4.76 -10.08 16.55
N GLY A 214 3.91 -9.68 15.59
CA GLY A 214 2.52 -10.13 15.50
C GLY A 214 2.41 -11.62 15.13
N LEU A 215 3.25 -12.08 14.19
CA LEU A 215 3.36 -13.51 13.86
C LEU A 215 3.80 -14.34 15.06
N LEU A 216 4.76 -13.85 15.84
CA LEU A 216 5.25 -14.56 17.03
C LEU A 216 4.25 -14.53 18.18
N ALA A 217 3.56 -13.41 18.40
CA ALA A 217 2.46 -13.34 19.37
C ALA A 217 1.35 -14.34 19.02
N ARG A 218 1.03 -14.46 17.73
CA ARG A 218 0.09 -15.47 17.24
C ARG A 218 0.60 -16.90 17.45
N HIS A 219 1.88 -17.16 17.16
CA HIS A 219 2.49 -18.50 17.32
C HIS A 219 2.56 -18.93 18.79
N PHE A 220 3.06 -18.06 19.67
CA PHE A 220 3.25 -18.38 21.09
C PHE A 220 1.96 -18.32 21.90
N TRP A 221 1.07 -17.38 21.60
CA TRP A 221 -0.06 -17.03 22.45
C TRP A 221 -1.42 -17.07 21.76
N GLY A 222 -1.47 -17.35 20.45
CA GLY A 222 -2.71 -17.37 19.68
C GLY A 222 -3.36 -16.00 19.51
N VAL A 223 -2.65 -14.91 19.78
CA VAL A 223 -3.17 -13.54 19.60
C VAL A 223 -3.40 -13.27 18.10
N PRO A 224 -4.59 -12.82 17.69
CA PRO A 224 -4.87 -12.58 16.28
C PRO A 224 -4.01 -11.45 15.71
N LEU A 225 -3.74 -11.52 14.41
CA LEU A 225 -2.91 -10.55 13.69
C LEU A 225 -3.72 -9.86 12.58
N LEU A 226 -3.82 -8.54 12.65
CA LEU A 226 -4.23 -7.67 11.55
C LEU A 226 -2.98 -7.06 10.89
N VAL A 227 -2.95 -7.06 9.56
CA VAL A 227 -1.87 -6.42 8.78
C VAL A 227 -2.44 -5.33 7.89
N THR A 228 -2.14 -4.06 8.19
CA THR A 228 -2.37 -2.94 7.29
C THR A 228 -1.12 -2.65 6.51
N GLU A 229 -1.21 -2.62 5.17
CA GLU A 229 -0.05 -2.36 4.33
C GLU A 229 -0.45 -1.47 3.14
N TYR A 230 -0.17 -0.18 3.28
CA TYR A 230 -0.39 0.81 2.22
C TYR A 230 0.73 0.81 1.16
N GLY A 231 1.94 0.38 1.53
CA GLY A 231 3.06 0.19 0.63
C GLY A 231 3.61 -1.23 0.76
N VAL A 232 3.54 -2.03 -0.31
CA VAL A 232 3.99 -3.43 -0.26
C VAL A 232 5.51 -3.54 -0.19
N ARG A 233 6.05 -4.21 0.83
CA ARG A 233 7.51 -4.29 1.07
C ARG A 233 8.30 -4.87 -0.09
N LEU A 234 7.78 -5.91 -0.74
CA LEU A 234 8.44 -6.50 -1.91
C LEU A 234 8.57 -5.50 -3.06
N ARG A 235 7.55 -4.65 -3.27
CA ARG A 235 7.60 -3.58 -4.26
C ARG A 235 8.63 -2.52 -3.89
N ALA A 236 8.69 -2.12 -2.61
CA ALA A 236 9.70 -1.17 -2.14
C ALA A 236 11.12 -1.70 -2.41
N HIS A 237 11.38 -2.98 -2.12
CA HIS A 237 12.65 -3.64 -2.45
C HIS A 237 13.03 -3.52 -3.92
N TYR A 238 12.10 -3.76 -4.86
CA TYR A 238 12.38 -3.61 -6.29
C TYR A 238 12.68 -2.17 -6.72
N LEU A 239 12.16 -1.17 -6.01
CA LEU A 239 12.41 0.23 -6.30
C LEU A 239 13.76 0.70 -5.73
N ASP A 240 14.10 0.25 -4.53
CA ASP A 240 15.28 0.71 -3.79
C ASP A 240 16.58 -0.03 -4.20
N SER A 241 16.47 -1.29 -4.66
CA SER A 241 17.64 -2.15 -4.88
C SER A 241 18.33 -1.99 -6.25
N ARG A 242 18.09 -0.89 -6.98
CA ARG A 242 18.59 -0.72 -8.37
C ARG A 242 20.11 -0.83 -8.51
N GLU A 243 20.86 -0.50 -7.46
CA GLU A 243 22.32 -0.53 -7.43
C GLU A 243 22.91 -1.85 -6.90
N GLU A 244 22.10 -2.75 -6.35
CA GLU A 244 22.57 -4.02 -5.79
C GLU A 244 22.92 -5.04 -6.88
N SER A 245 23.70 -6.08 -6.56
CA SER A 245 24.02 -7.14 -7.52
C SER A 245 22.79 -8.02 -7.83
N GLY A 246 22.77 -8.64 -9.01
CA GLY A 246 21.67 -9.52 -9.44
C GLY A 246 21.31 -10.63 -8.43
N PRO A 247 22.29 -11.36 -7.87
CA PRO A 247 22.04 -12.37 -6.83
C PRO A 247 21.45 -11.79 -5.54
N VAL A 248 21.98 -10.66 -5.04
CA VAL A 248 21.48 -10.01 -3.81
C VAL A 248 20.01 -9.63 -3.99
N ARG A 249 19.69 -8.94 -5.09
CA ARG A 249 18.31 -8.53 -5.39
C ARG A 249 17.35 -9.72 -5.42
N ALA A 250 17.75 -10.81 -6.08
CA ALA A 250 16.92 -12.00 -6.24
C ALA A 250 16.68 -12.72 -4.91
N LEU A 251 17.72 -12.92 -4.10
CA LEU A 251 17.62 -13.58 -2.79
C LEU A 251 16.78 -12.77 -1.81
N LEU A 252 16.97 -11.45 -1.75
CA LEU A 252 16.18 -10.58 -0.88
C LEU A 252 14.73 -10.44 -1.34
N ALA A 253 14.48 -10.39 -2.66
CA ALA A 253 13.13 -10.43 -3.19
C ALA A 253 12.42 -11.74 -2.82
N ALA A 254 13.11 -12.89 -2.95
CA ALA A 254 12.58 -14.18 -2.54
C ALA A 254 12.29 -14.22 -1.04
N PHE A 255 13.23 -13.79 -0.19
CA PHE A 255 13.03 -13.71 1.25
C PHE A 255 11.84 -12.83 1.64
N HIS A 256 11.74 -11.61 1.08
CA HIS A 256 10.61 -10.72 1.35
C HIS A 256 9.28 -11.30 0.83
N GLY A 257 9.29 -11.99 -0.32
CA GLY A 257 8.12 -12.67 -0.86
C GLY A 257 7.63 -13.79 0.05
N ARG A 258 8.54 -14.67 0.51
CA ARG A 258 8.21 -15.76 1.45
C ARG A 258 7.71 -15.24 2.79
N LEU A 259 8.37 -14.21 3.32
CA LEU A 259 7.97 -13.57 4.56
C LEU A 259 6.58 -12.93 4.45
N ALA A 260 6.30 -12.23 3.35
CA ALA A 260 4.98 -11.67 3.08
C ALA A 260 3.91 -12.76 2.94
N ALA A 261 4.20 -13.84 2.21
CA ALA A 261 3.30 -14.98 2.07
C ALA A 261 2.94 -15.59 3.44
N GLU A 262 3.92 -15.77 4.33
CA GLU A 262 3.66 -16.27 5.67
C GLU A 262 2.81 -15.30 6.50
N MET A 263 3.11 -14.00 6.42
CA MET A 263 2.31 -12.96 7.08
C MET A 263 0.86 -13.00 6.64
N TYR A 264 0.60 -13.04 5.34
CA TYR A 264 -0.75 -13.04 4.81
C TYR A 264 -1.50 -14.34 5.12
N ARG A 265 -0.79 -15.47 5.13
CA ARG A 265 -1.35 -16.77 5.50
C ARG A 265 -1.84 -16.78 6.95
N GLN A 266 -1.06 -16.22 7.87
CA GLN A 266 -1.35 -16.24 9.31
C GLN A 266 -2.25 -15.11 9.80
N ALA A 267 -2.30 -13.99 9.07
CA ALA A 267 -3.16 -12.87 9.40
C ALA A 267 -4.64 -13.29 9.45
N ALA A 268 -5.36 -12.74 10.42
CA ALA A 268 -6.82 -12.86 10.52
C ALA A 268 -7.49 -12.02 9.43
N LEU A 269 -6.97 -10.82 9.19
CA LEU A 269 -7.41 -9.91 8.13
C LEU A 269 -6.22 -9.09 7.60
N ILE A 270 -6.30 -8.69 6.34
CA ILE A 270 -5.30 -7.86 5.66
C ILE A 270 -6.02 -6.65 5.05
N THR A 271 -5.50 -5.46 5.33
CA THR A 271 -6.09 -4.19 4.92
C THR A 271 -5.18 -3.46 3.91
N PRO A 272 -5.40 -3.67 2.60
CA PRO A 272 -4.78 -2.83 1.57
C PRO A 272 -5.33 -1.41 1.61
N GLY A 273 -4.47 -0.44 1.28
CA GLY A 273 -4.89 0.97 1.15
C GLY A 273 -5.61 1.29 -0.14
N ASN A 274 -5.50 0.42 -1.14
CA ASN A 274 -6.09 0.58 -2.47
C ASN A 274 -5.97 -0.74 -3.25
N THR A 275 -6.61 -0.79 -4.41
CA THR A 275 -6.60 -1.95 -5.32
C THR A 275 -5.21 -2.25 -5.85
N HIS A 276 -4.34 -1.25 -6.03
CA HIS A 276 -2.97 -1.47 -6.48
C HIS A 276 -2.15 -2.28 -5.46
N ALA A 277 -2.22 -1.89 -4.17
CA ALA A 277 -1.61 -2.63 -3.07
C ALA A 277 -2.20 -4.04 -2.95
N ARG A 278 -3.53 -4.16 -3.06
CA ARG A 278 -4.23 -5.45 -3.02
C ARG A 278 -3.71 -6.44 -4.07
N ARG A 279 -3.53 -6.00 -5.32
CA ARG A 279 -2.98 -6.85 -6.41
C ARG A 279 -1.55 -7.33 -6.13
N TRP A 280 -0.76 -6.53 -5.41
CA TRP A 280 0.57 -6.97 -4.97
C TRP A 280 0.47 -8.00 -3.86
N GLN A 281 -0.41 -7.80 -2.88
CA GLN A 281 -0.63 -8.76 -1.79
C GLN A 281 -1.15 -10.10 -2.32
N GLU A 282 -2.12 -10.09 -3.24
CA GLU A 282 -2.63 -11.29 -3.93
C GLU A 282 -1.50 -12.04 -4.66
N ARG A 283 -0.61 -11.31 -5.38
CA ARG A 283 0.57 -11.91 -6.03
C ARG A 283 1.58 -12.50 -5.05
N CYS A 284 1.64 -11.98 -3.83
CA CYS A 284 2.45 -12.50 -2.75
C CYS A 284 1.73 -13.61 -1.95
N GLY A 285 0.57 -14.10 -2.41
CA GLY A 285 -0.13 -15.24 -1.81
C GLY A 285 -1.21 -14.89 -0.78
N ALA A 286 -1.63 -13.62 -0.68
CA ALA A 286 -2.75 -13.26 0.18
C ALA A 286 -4.08 -13.83 -0.32
N ASP A 287 -4.83 -14.48 0.57
CA ASP A 287 -6.18 -14.96 0.29
C ASP A 287 -7.15 -13.77 0.10
N ARG A 288 -7.89 -13.78 -1.01
CA ARG A 288 -8.89 -12.77 -1.34
C ARG A 288 -9.94 -12.62 -0.24
N ALA A 289 -10.31 -13.70 0.45
CA ALA A 289 -11.30 -13.69 1.53
C ALA A 289 -10.82 -12.89 2.76
N LYS A 290 -9.51 -12.76 2.96
CA LYS A 290 -8.89 -12.00 4.05
C LYS A 290 -8.62 -10.54 3.70
N LEU A 291 -8.81 -10.13 2.44
CA LEU A 291 -8.45 -8.81 1.95
C LEU A 291 -9.63 -7.83 1.97
N ARG A 292 -9.55 -6.81 2.83
CA ARG A 292 -10.54 -5.73 2.93
C ARG A 292 -9.87 -4.37 2.73
N THR A 293 -10.17 -3.68 1.62
CA THR A 293 -9.60 -2.36 1.36
C THR A 293 -10.09 -1.34 2.40
N VAL A 294 -9.16 -0.63 3.03
CA VAL A 294 -9.44 0.50 3.91
C VAL A 294 -8.54 1.65 3.48
N TYR A 295 -9.14 2.75 2.99
CA TYR A 295 -8.38 3.90 2.51
C TYR A 295 -7.70 4.64 3.68
N PRO A 296 -6.50 5.24 3.51
CA PRO A 296 -5.71 5.81 4.61
C PRO A 296 -6.37 6.89 5.48
N GLY A 297 -7.48 7.48 5.05
CA GLY A 297 -8.16 8.55 5.78
C GLY A 297 -7.42 9.89 5.69
N MET A 298 -8.11 10.90 5.17
CA MET A 298 -7.60 12.25 4.90
C MET A 298 -8.46 13.28 5.64
N GLU A 299 -7.82 14.32 6.17
CA GLU A 299 -8.53 15.39 6.88
C GLU A 299 -9.35 16.20 5.88
N ALA A 300 -10.67 16.17 6.03
CA ALA A 300 -11.56 16.96 5.19
C ALA A 300 -11.71 18.41 5.70
N SER A 301 -11.56 18.62 7.02
CA SER A 301 -11.81 19.90 7.70
C SER A 301 -11.10 21.11 7.07
N PRO A 302 -9.81 21.03 6.66
CA PRO A 302 -9.13 22.17 6.02
C PRO A 302 -9.79 22.63 4.71
N PHE A 303 -10.55 21.76 4.04
CA PHE A 303 -11.13 21.98 2.71
C PHE A 303 -12.63 22.25 2.75
N TRP A 304 -13.24 22.20 3.94
CA TRP A 304 -14.69 22.34 4.13
C TRP A 304 -15.22 23.63 3.49
N GLU A 305 -14.64 24.78 3.87
CA GLU A 305 -15.08 26.10 3.40
C GLU A 305 -14.98 26.23 1.88
N VAL A 306 -13.88 25.78 1.29
CA VAL A 306 -13.63 25.95 -0.15
C VAL A 306 -14.68 25.21 -0.97
N GLY A 307 -15.00 23.96 -0.63
CA GLY A 307 -15.98 23.23 -1.43
C GLY A 307 -17.45 23.44 -1.03
N GLU A 308 -17.76 24.21 0.02
CA GLU A 308 -19.13 24.75 0.23
C GLU A 308 -19.36 26.06 -0.56
N ARG A 309 -18.30 26.75 -0.99
CA ARG A 309 -18.42 28.01 -1.76
C ARG A 309 -18.86 27.70 -3.20
N ALA A 310 -20.03 28.23 -3.59
CA ALA A 310 -20.62 28.01 -4.91
C ALA A 310 -19.82 28.64 -6.07
N ASP A 311 -19.01 29.69 -5.82
CA ASP A 311 -18.23 30.38 -6.86
C ASP A 311 -17.00 31.09 -6.27
N CYS A 312 -15.82 30.47 -6.32
CA CYS A 312 -14.57 31.12 -5.89
C CYS A 312 -13.36 30.85 -6.78
N ALA A 313 -13.51 30.05 -7.84
CA ALA A 313 -12.41 29.72 -8.74
C ALA A 313 -12.46 30.54 -10.04
N ASP A 314 -11.29 30.99 -10.51
CA ASP A 314 -11.15 31.55 -11.85
C ASP A 314 -11.53 30.46 -12.90
N PRO A 315 -12.59 30.67 -13.70
CA PRO A 315 -13.16 29.66 -14.59
C PRO A 315 -12.24 29.28 -15.76
N ASP A 316 -11.24 30.11 -16.07
CA ASP A 316 -10.25 29.86 -17.12
C ASP A 316 -8.91 29.35 -16.54
N THR A 317 -8.82 29.10 -15.23
CA THR A 317 -7.58 28.69 -14.57
C THR A 317 -7.53 27.19 -14.27
N LEU A 318 -6.46 26.55 -14.72
CA LEU A 318 -6.02 25.21 -14.32
C LEU A 318 -5.06 25.33 -13.14
N VAL A 319 -5.17 24.42 -12.17
CA VAL A 319 -4.30 24.38 -11.00
C VAL A 319 -3.58 23.04 -10.94
N TRP A 320 -2.30 23.07 -10.62
CA TRP A 320 -1.55 21.91 -10.17
C TRP A 320 -0.98 22.20 -8.78
N VAL A 321 -1.13 21.24 -7.85
CA VAL A 321 -0.63 21.35 -6.47
C VAL A 321 0.22 20.12 -6.15
N GLY A 322 1.43 20.32 -5.60
CA GLY A 322 2.26 19.21 -5.15
C GLY A 322 3.75 19.51 -5.05
N ARG A 323 4.54 18.47 -4.78
CA ARG A 323 6.01 18.54 -4.78
C ARG A 323 6.52 18.54 -6.21
N MET A 324 7.39 19.47 -6.57
CA MET A 324 7.95 19.58 -7.93
C MET A 324 9.07 18.56 -8.11
N GLU A 325 8.71 17.34 -8.50
CA GLU A 325 9.63 16.21 -8.69
C GLU A 325 9.43 15.57 -10.08
N PRO A 326 10.45 14.91 -10.66
CA PRO A 326 10.36 14.31 -11.99
C PRO A 326 9.22 13.31 -12.19
N ASP A 327 8.81 12.60 -11.13
CA ASP A 327 7.68 11.65 -11.15
C ASP A 327 6.30 12.34 -11.27
N LYS A 328 6.23 13.67 -11.11
CA LYS A 328 5.01 14.48 -11.30
C LYS A 328 4.80 14.97 -12.71
N ASP A 329 5.81 14.80 -13.58
CA ASP A 329 5.76 15.08 -15.03
C ASP A 329 5.16 16.45 -15.39
N LEU A 330 5.64 17.50 -14.74
CA LEU A 330 5.30 18.88 -15.05
C LEU A 330 5.69 19.28 -16.48
N VAL A 331 6.67 18.59 -17.06
CA VAL A 331 7.08 18.77 -18.47
C VAL A 331 5.91 18.44 -19.40
N SER A 332 5.28 17.28 -19.24
CA SER A 332 4.08 16.94 -20.03
C SER A 332 2.94 17.91 -19.77
N LEU A 333 2.75 18.37 -18.53
CA LEU A 333 1.73 19.37 -18.18
C LEU A 333 1.95 20.70 -18.91
N LEU A 334 3.18 21.21 -18.96
CA LEU A 334 3.51 22.45 -19.66
C LEU A 334 3.27 22.35 -21.17
N HIS A 335 3.64 21.24 -21.78
CA HIS A 335 3.32 20.97 -23.19
C HIS A 335 1.83 20.85 -23.46
N ALA A 336 1.08 20.17 -22.57
CA ALA A 336 -0.36 20.09 -22.64
C ALA A 336 -0.99 21.49 -22.56
N PHE A 337 -0.53 22.30 -21.61
CA PHE A 337 -1.04 23.66 -21.44
C PHE A 337 -0.75 24.57 -22.64
N ALA A 338 0.39 24.40 -23.31
CA ALA A 338 0.65 25.10 -24.57
C ALA A 338 -0.39 24.76 -25.66
N ALA A 339 -0.88 23.52 -25.71
CA ALA A 339 -1.99 23.14 -26.58
C ALA A 339 -3.34 23.72 -26.10
N VAL A 340 -3.63 23.67 -24.79
CA VAL A 340 -4.83 24.30 -24.20
C VAL A 340 -4.91 25.78 -24.58
N ARG A 341 -3.81 26.52 -24.47
CA ARG A 341 -3.71 27.95 -24.80
C ARG A 341 -4.02 28.29 -26.25
N LYS A 342 -3.70 27.40 -27.19
CA LYS A 342 -4.06 27.58 -28.61
C LYS A 342 -5.58 27.60 -28.81
N GLU A 343 -6.32 26.82 -28.04
CA GLU A 343 -7.78 26.74 -28.10
C GLU A 343 -8.49 27.70 -27.14
N ARG A 344 -7.86 28.00 -26.01
CA ARG A 344 -8.35 28.90 -24.95
C ARG A 344 -7.29 29.95 -24.62
N PRO A 345 -7.20 31.06 -25.39
CA PRO A 345 -6.19 32.10 -25.18
C PRO A 345 -6.32 32.89 -23.88
N ARG A 346 -7.38 32.67 -23.10
CA ARG A 346 -7.54 33.23 -21.74
C ARG A 346 -7.12 32.27 -20.64
N ALA A 347 -6.87 30.99 -20.99
CA ALA A 347 -6.53 29.98 -20.00
C ALA A 347 -5.23 30.31 -19.28
N ARG A 348 -5.18 29.97 -17.99
CA ARG A 348 -4.03 30.14 -17.09
C ARG A 348 -3.67 28.81 -16.44
N LEU A 349 -2.41 28.63 -16.10
CA LEU A 349 -1.92 27.49 -15.33
C LEU A 349 -1.18 27.99 -14.09
N ARG A 350 -1.71 27.68 -12.91
CA ARG A 350 -1.05 27.96 -11.63
C ARG A 350 -0.39 26.67 -11.11
N ILE A 351 0.93 26.65 -11.05
CA ILE A 351 1.72 25.54 -10.51
C ILE A 351 2.12 25.93 -9.08
N ILE A 352 1.45 25.33 -8.10
CA ILE A 352 1.61 25.66 -6.70
C ILE A 352 2.43 24.55 -6.03
N GLY A 353 3.67 24.87 -5.71
CA GLY A 353 4.60 23.96 -5.07
C GLY A 353 4.37 23.83 -3.57
N ALA A 354 4.44 22.61 -3.06
CA ALA A 354 4.84 22.41 -1.67
C ALA A 354 6.35 22.69 -1.54
N PRO A 355 6.84 23.16 -0.38
CA PRO A 355 8.27 23.32 -0.14
C PRO A 355 9.00 22.00 -0.42
N VAL A 356 10.04 22.03 -1.27
CA VAL A 356 10.84 20.84 -1.60
C VAL A 356 12.21 20.96 -0.96
N GLU A 357 12.58 19.99 -0.13
CA GLU A 357 13.91 19.89 0.45
C GLU A 357 14.86 19.17 -0.53
N GLY A 358 16.01 19.79 -0.84
CA GLY A 358 17.11 19.15 -1.56
C GLY A 358 17.38 19.66 -2.98
N PRO A 359 18.61 19.43 -3.49
CA PRO A 359 19.09 20.03 -4.74
C PRO A 359 18.38 19.53 -6.00
N ALA A 360 17.90 18.28 -6.01
CA ALA A 360 17.25 17.68 -7.18
C ALA A 360 15.88 18.32 -7.50
N GLY A 361 15.06 18.60 -6.48
CA GLY A 361 13.77 19.28 -6.66
C GLY A 361 13.93 20.73 -7.09
N ALA A 362 14.93 21.43 -6.54
CA ALA A 362 15.27 22.79 -6.94
C ALA A 362 15.70 22.86 -8.42
N ALA A 363 16.53 21.91 -8.87
CA ALA A 363 16.94 21.79 -10.27
C ALA A 363 15.74 21.52 -11.19
N TYR A 364 14.88 20.55 -10.84
CA TYR A 364 13.70 20.22 -11.64
C TYR A 364 12.73 21.42 -11.77
N ARG A 365 12.54 22.17 -10.68
CA ARG A 365 11.74 23.42 -10.72
C ARG A 365 12.35 24.46 -11.65
N ALA A 366 13.68 24.64 -11.62
CA ALA A 366 14.37 25.57 -12.51
C ALA A 366 14.20 25.17 -13.98
N ASP A 367 14.33 23.88 -14.29
CA ASP A 367 14.12 23.33 -15.64
C ASP A 367 12.68 23.58 -16.13
N CYS A 368 11.68 23.34 -15.27
CA CYS A 368 10.27 23.61 -15.59
C CYS A 368 10.01 25.10 -15.86
N LYS A 369 10.62 26.02 -15.09
CA LYS A 369 10.51 27.46 -15.33
C LYS A 369 11.13 27.88 -16.67
N MET A 370 12.30 27.32 -16.98
CA MET A 370 12.97 27.57 -18.26
C MET A 370 12.14 27.04 -19.44
N LEU A 371 11.55 25.85 -19.30
CA LEU A 371 10.64 25.30 -20.30
C LEU A 371 9.41 26.18 -20.50
N ALA A 372 8.78 26.65 -19.41
CA ALA A 372 7.65 27.57 -19.49
C ALA A 372 8.03 28.87 -20.23
N ALA A 373 9.18 29.48 -19.92
CA ALA A 373 9.66 30.67 -20.62
C ALA A 373 9.87 30.44 -22.13
N ARG A 374 10.34 29.24 -22.53
CA ARG A 374 10.52 28.86 -23.94
C ARG A 374 9.21 28.62 -24.68
N LEU A 375 8.22 28.02 -24.01
CA LEU A 375 6.91 27.72 -24.59
C LEU A 375 6.02 28.96 -24.71
N PHE A 376 6.26 29.98 -23.89
CA PHE A 376 5.46 31.21 -23.83
C PHE A 376 6.32 32.49 -23.93
N PRO A 377 7.11 32.67 -25.01
CA PRO A 377 8.08 33.77 -25.13
C PRO A 377 7.42 35.15 -25.28
N ASP A 378 6.29 35.23 -25.99
CA ASP A 378 5.61 36.48 -26.37
C ASP A 378 4.88 37.19 -25.23
N GLU A 379 4.87 36.61 -24.02
CA GLU A 379 4.15 37.13 -22.85
C GLU A 379 5.08 37.46 -21.66
N VAL A 380 6.40 37.31 -21.81
CA VAL A 380 7.43 37.69 -20.82
C VAL A 380 7.90 39.16 -21.01
N GLY A 381 7.58 39.79 -22.15
CA GLY A 381 7.98 41.16 -22.51
C GLY A 381 7.13 42.30 -21.92
N GLY A 382 6.21 42.02 -21.00
CA GLY A 382 5.44 43.05 -20.29
C GLY A 382 6.20 43.54 -19.06
N VAL A 383 6.89 44.68 -19.18
CA VAL A 383 7.57 45.36 -18.07
C VAL A 383 6.60 45.55 -16.89
N ARG A 384 6.97 45.02 -15.71
CA ARG A 384 6.38 45.43 -14.42
C ARG A 384 6.84 46.87 -14.15
N GLU A 385 6.06 47.86 -14.57
CA GLU A 385 6.20 49.22 -14.02
C GLU A 385 5.61 49.25 -12.61
N ILE A 386 6.41 49.75 -11.66
CA ILE A 386 6.06 49.85 -10.25
C ILE A 386 5.04 50.98 -10.09
N GLY A 387 3.80 50.63 -9.71
CA GLY A 387 2.78 51.59 -9.24
C GLY A 387 1.45 51.55 -10.01
N GLY A 388 0.52 50.69 -9.57
CA GLY A 388 -0.95 50.85 -9.67
C GLY A 388 -1.64 51.22 -11.00
N ARG A 389 -2.36 50.24 -11.58
CA ARG A 389 -3.41 50.28 -12.66
C ARG A 389 -2.93 50.60 -14.10
N PRO A 390 -3.77 50.34 -15.13
CA PRO A 390 -4.33 49.09 -15.64
C PRO A 390 -3.60 48.62 -16.92
N GLY A 391 -3.31 47.32 -17.06
CA GLY A 391 -2.59 46.75 -18.22
C GLY A 391 -1.63 45.60 -17.89
N SER A 392 -1.46 45.27 -16.62
CA SER A 392 -0.61 44.14 -16.18
C SER A 392 -1.18 42.82 -16.74
N ARG A 393 -0.52 42.28 -17.76
CA ARG A 393 -0.87 40.98 -18.35
C ARG A 393 -0.35 39.90 -17.40
N VAL A 394 -1.26 39.25 -16.68
CA VAL A 394 -0.95 38.10 -15.82
C VAL A 394 -0.32 37.00 -16.69
N PRO A 395 0.82 36.42 -16.29
CA PRO A 395 1.50 35.42 -17.10
C PRO A 395 0.61 34.18 -17.31
N PRO A 396 0.76 33.47 -18.45
CA PRO A 396 -0.04 32.29 -18.75
C PRO A 396 0.28 31.13 -17.79
N VAL A 397 1.50 31.07 -17.27
CA VAL A 397 1.94 30.11 -16.25
C VAL A 397 2.54 30.85 -15.07
N SER A 398 2.07 30.56 -13.85
CA SER A 398 2.69 31.03 -12.60
C SER A 398 3.28 29.85 -11.81
N PHE A 399 4.36 30.13 -11.07
CA PHE A 399 4.98 29.19 -10.15
C PHE A 399 4.94 29.80 -8.75
N GLU A 400 4.08 29.25 -7.91
CA GLU A 400 3.77 29.77 -6.58
C GLU A 400 4.12 28.74 -5.51
N GLU A 401 4.06 29.12 -4.24
CA GLU A 401 4.41 28.26 -3.11
C GLU A 401 3.36 28.37 -2.01
N ILE A 402 2.99 27.23 -1.44
CA ILE A 402 2.03 27.16 -0.33
C ILE A 402 2.62 27.87 0.89
N GLY A 403 1.83 28.73 1.53
CA GLY A 403 2.26 29.56 2.65
C GLY A 403 2.85 30.91 2.21
N GLY A 404 2.94 31.16 0.90
CA GLY A 404 3.25 32.48 0.36
C GLY A 404 2.08 33.47 0.46
N PRO A 405 2.32 34.78 0.23
CA PRO A 405 1.28 35.80 0.33
C PRO A 405 0.13 35.61 -0.68
N GLU A 406 0.39 34.96 -1.82
CA GLU A 406 -0.60 34.70 -2.87
C GLU A 406 -1.41 33.42 -2.62
N VAL A 407 -0.86 32.45 -1.86
CA VAL A 407 -1.48 31.16 -1.56
C VAL A 407 -1.22 30.83 -0.08
N PRO A 408 -2.00 31.39 0.85
CA PRO A 408 -1.70 31.30 2.28
C PRO A 408 -1.96 29.91 2.86
N SER A 409 -2.79 29.09 2.20
CA SER A 409 -3.13 27.74 2.67
C SER A 409 -3.24 26.75 1.51
N LEU A 410 -3.17 25.45 1.84
CA LEU A 410 -3.35 24.37 0.89
C LEU A 410 -4.76 24.36 0.28
N ALA A 411 -5.79 24.70 1.07
CA ALA A 411 -7.16 24.79 0.56
C ALA A 411 -7.31 25.93 -0.46
N GLU A 412 -6.71 27.09 -0.19
CA GLU A 412 -6.68 28.20 -1.15
C GLU A 412 -5.89 27.86 -2.42
N ALA A 413 -4.89 26.97 -2.32
CA ALA A 413 -4.18 26.45 -3.49
C ALA A 413 -5.14 25.73 -4.44
N TYR A 414 -5.98 24.81 -3.94
CA TYR A 414 -7.00 24.15 -4.78
C TYR A 414 -8.16 25.08 -5.14
N ALA A 415 -8.41 26.12 -4.36
CA ALA A 415 -9.43 27.12 -4.66
C ALA A 415 -9.07 28.01 -5.87
N ALA A 416 -7.77 28.17 -6.14
CA ALA A 416 -7.16 29.09 -7.10
C ALA A 416 -7.66 28.99 -8.56
N GLY A 417 -8.30 27.90 -8.95
CA GLY A 417 -8.79 27.69 -10.30
C GLY A 417 -9.82 26.57 -10.38
N ALA A 418 -10.51 26.50 -11.51
CA ALA A 418 -11.73 25.74 -11.64
C ALA A 418 -11.50 24.25 -11.92
N VAL A 419 -10.32 23.89 -12.45
CA VAL A 419 -9.94 22.51 -12.75
C VAL A 419 -8.58 22.22 -12.13
N VAL A 420 -8.50 21.10 -11.39
CA VAL A 420 -7.23 20.62 -10.80
C VAL A 420 -6.66 19.51 -11.67
N VAL A 421 -5.38 19.61 -12.00
CA VAL A 421 -4.69 18.67 -12.88
C VAL A 421 -3.65 17.89 -12.10
N LEU A 422 -3.66 16.56 -12.24
CA LEU A 422 -2.64 15.65 -11.72
C LEU A 422 -1.96 14.96 -12.91
N SER A 423 -0.69 15.28 -13.16
CA SER A 423 0.09 14.79 -14.31
C SER A 423 1.05 13.65 -13.99
N SER A 424 1.03 13.13 -12.76
CA SER A 424 2.01 12.15 -12.26
C SER A 424 2.18 10.90 -13.13
N VAL A 425 3.39 10.36 -13.17
CA VAL A 425 3.70 9.07 -13.82
C VAL A 425 3.74 7.90 -12.85
N VAL A 426 3.85 8.18 -11.55
CA VAL A 426 3.79 7.18 -10.48
C VAL A 426 2.99 7.77 -9.32
N GLU A 427 2.00 7.02 -8.85
CA GLU A 427 1.30 7.32 -7.61
C GLU A 427 1.08 6.04 -6.79
N GLY A 428 1.07 6.18 -5.47
CA GLY A 428 0.56 5.15 -4.56
C GLY A 428 -0.93 5.41 -4.34
N PHE A 429 -1.23 6.14 -3.27
CA PHE A 429 -2.54 6.75 -3.05
C PHE A 429 -2.45 8.26 -3.34
N PRO A 430 -3.23 8.80 -4.28
CA PRO A 430 -3.08 10.18 -4.76
C PRO A 430 -3.73 11.19 -3.79
N ASN A 431 -3.03 11.55 -2.71
CA ASN A 431 -3.54 12.47 -1.69
C ASN A 431 -4.04 13.80 -2.28
N GLY A 432 -3.25 14.44 -3.16
CA GLY A 432 -3.63 15.73 -3.74
C GLY A 432 -4.88 15.69 -4.61
N LEU A 433 -5.18 14.53 -5.20
CA LEU A 433 -6.45 14.31 -5.90
C LEU A 433 -7.62 14.31 -4.90
N VAL A 434 -7.51 13.59 -3.78
CA VAL A 434 -8.55 13.57 -2.74
C VAL A 434 -8.77 14.96 -2.13
N GLU A 435 -7.69 15.71 -1.89
CA GLU A 435 -7.77 17.10 -1.40
C GLU A 435 -8.53 18.01 -2.39
N ALA A 436 -8.25 17.87 -3.70
CA ALA A 436 -9.00 18.57 -4.74
C ALA A 436 -10.49 18.15 -4.78
N MET A 437 -10.77 16.86 -4.56
CA MET A 437 -12.13 16.35 -4.47
C MET A 437 -12.85 16.92 -3.24
N PHE A 438 -12.21 17.01 -2.07
CA PHE A 438 -12.80 17.69 -0.91
C PHE A 438 -13.13 19.15 -1.21
N CYS A 439 -12.32 19.84 -2.01
CA CYS A 439 -12.60 21.20 -2.47
C CYS A 439 -13.73 21.30 -3.51
N GLY A 440 -14.35 20.19 -3.92
CA GLY A 440 -15.39 20.17 -4.95
C GLY A 440 -14.87 20.58 -6.33
N ARG A 441 -13.58 20.37 -6.61
CA ARG A 441 -12.98 20.71 -7.91
C ARG A 441 -13.11 19.55 -8.88
N ALA A 442 -13.45 19.86 -10.13
CA ALA A 442 -13.34 18.90 -11.20
C ALA A 442 -11.86 18.60 -11.46
N THR A 443 -11.55 17.34 -11.70
CA THR A 443 -10.16 16.89 -11.83
C THR A 443 -9.89 16.29 -13.20
N VAL A 444 -8.69 16.52 -13.71
CA VAL A 444 -8.10 15.80 -14.83
C VAL A 444 -6.84 15.11 -14.32
N SER A 445 -6.77 13.80 -14.41
CA SER A 445 -5.68 13.04 -13.80
C SER A 445 -5.13 11.95 -14.71
N THR A 446 -3.90 11.54 -14.50
CA THR A 446 -3.27 10.45 -15.25
C THR A 446 -3.63 9.07 -14.69
N ASP A 447 -3.76 8.06 -15.55
CA ASP A 447 -4.05 6.67 -15.17
C ASP A 447 -2.83 5.99 -14.55
N VAL A 448 -2.56 6.29 -13.28
CA VAL A 448 -1.45 5.74 -12.50
C VAL A 448 -1.91 5.41 -11.08
N GLY A 449 -1.29 4.39 -10.47
CA GLY A 449 -1.54 4.04 -9.07
C GLY A 449 -3.02 3.73 -8.79
N ALA A 450 -3.58 4.42 -7.80
CA ALA A 450 -4.99 4.32 -7.40
C ALA A 450 -5.90 5.43 -7.99
N VAL A 451 -5.43 6.21 -8.98
CA VAL A 451 -6.19 7.37 -9.51
C VAL A 451 -7.58 7.00 -10.02
N VAL A 452 -7.69 5.95 -10.85
CA VAL A 452 -8.99 5.49 -11.40
C VAL A 452 -9.95 5.06 -10.29
N GLU A 453 -9.44 4.37 -9.28
CA GLU A 453 -10.22 3.90 -8.12
C GLU A 453 -10.72 5.07 -7.27
N VAL A 454 -9.86 6.05 -7.02
CA VAL A 454 -10.19 7.25 -6.24
C VAL A 454 -11.23 8.09 -6.98
N ILE A 455 -11.01 8.38 -8.26
CA ILE A 455 -11.94 9.16 -9.09
C ILE A 455 -13.30 8.47 -9.21
N GLY A 456 -13.35 7.16 -9.43
CA GLY A 456 -14.63 6.43 -9.49
C GLY A 456 -15.66 7.00 -10.48
N GLY A 457 -15.21 7.65 -11.55
CA GLY A 457 -16.04 8.30 -12.57
C GLY A 457 -16.40 9.78 -12.31
N THR A 458 -15.96 10.40 -11.21
CA THR A 458 -16.29 11.79 -10.85
C THR A 458 -15.28 12.82 -11.40
N GLY A 459 -14.47 12.43 -12.39
CA GLY A 459 -13.39 13.23 -12.97
C GLY A 459 -12.88 12.60 -14.26
N LEU A 460 -12.01 13.30 -14.99
CA LEU A 460 -11.45 12.79 -16.24
C LEU A 460 -10.11 12.12 -16.00
N VAL A 461 -9.91 10.94 -16.60
CA VAL A 461 -8.64 10.20 -16.54
C VAL A 461 -8.06 10.05 -17.93
N VAL A 462 -6.75 10.30 -18.07
CA VAL A 462 -6.01 10.20 -19.33
C VAL A 462 -4.75 9.33 -19.18
N PRO A 463 -4.20 8.75 -20.25
CA PRO A 463 -2.94 8.03 -20.16
C PRO A 463 -1.78 8.93 -19.67
N PRO A 464 -0.84 8.42 -18.84
CA PRO A 464 0.35 9.17 -18.46
C PRO A 464 1.26 9.43 -19.66
N ARG A 465 2.09 10.48 -19.59
CA ARG A 465 3.01 10.91 -20.68
C ARG A 465 2.31 11.18 -22.02
N ASN A 466 1.03 11.58 -21.98
CA ASN A 466 0.28 11.98 -23.17
C ASN A 466 -0.23 13.43 -23.03
N PRO A 467 0.63 14.44 -23.33
CA PRO A 467 0.27 15.85 -23.25
C PRO A 467 -0.96 16.22 -24.07
N ARG A 468 -1.18 15.55 -25.21
CA ARG A 468 -2.32 15.81 -26.08
C ARG A 468 -3.64 15.39 -25.42
N ALA A 469 -3.73 14.16 -24.91
CA ALA A 469 -4.91 13.68 -24.21
C ALA A 469 -5.20 14.54 -22.95
N LEU A 470 -4.14 14.92 -22.23
CA LEU A 470 -4.26 15.82 -21.08
C LEU A 470 -4.83 17.18 -21.48
N ALA A 471 -4.36 17.77 -22.58
CA ALA A 471 -4.86 19.05 -23.09
C ALA A 471 -6.33 18.96 -23.53
N GLU A 472 -6.69 17.92 -24.29
CA GLU A 472 -8.07 17.68 -24.75
C GLU A 472 -9.05 17.57 -23.58
N ALA A 473 -8.67 16.84 -22.52
CA ALA A 473 -9.47 16.72 -21.30
C ALA A 473 -9.60 18.05 -20.52
N CYS A 474 -8.51 18.81 -20.38
CA CYS A 474 -8.55 20.15 -19.77
C CYS A 474 -9.45 21.10 -20.55
N VAL A 475 -9.33 21.14 -21.89
CA VAL A 475 -10.19 21.97 -22.76
C VAL A 475 -11.65 21.57 -22.61
N ALA A 476 -11.97 20.28 -22.55
CA ALA A 476 -13.35 19.81 -22.37
C ALA A 476 -14.01 20.38 -21.11
N LEU A 477 -13.29 20.42 -19.97
CA LEU A 477 -13.82 20.98 -18.72
C LEU A 477 -13.79 22.52 -18.66
N LEU A 478 -12.86 23.17 -19.36
CA LEU A 478 -12.83 24.63 -19.47
C LEU A 478 -13.97 25.16 -20.36
N ARG A 479 -14.43 24.37 -21.33
CA ARG A 479 -15.54 24.74 -22.22
C ARG A 479 -16.93 24.53 -21.60
N ASP A 480 -17.04 23.68 -20.59
CA ASP A 480 -18.32 23.22 -20.04
C ASP A 480 -18.38 23.44 -18.51
N PRO A 481 -18.78 24.66 -18.06
CA PRO A 481 -18.90 24.98 -16.65
C PRO A 481 -19.91 24.12 -15.89
N GLU A 482 -21.01 23.71 -16.54
CA GLU A 482 -22.05 22.89 -15.91
C GLU A 482 -21.53 21.49 -15.62
N ARG A 483 -20.90 20.85 -16.61
CA ARG A 483 -20.25 19.54 -16.42
C ARG A 483 -19.16 19.61 -15.36
N ARG A 484 -18.39 20.70 -15.32
CA ARG A 484 -17.37 20.93 -14.30
C ARG A 484 -17.97 21.00 -12.90
N ALA A 485 -19.05 21.76 -12.71
CA ALA A 485 -19.74 21.84 -11.43
C ALA A 485 -20.33 20.48 -11.00
N LEU A 486 -20.96 19.75 -11.93
CA LEU A 486 -21.50 18.41 -11.67
C LEU A 486 -20.41 17.43 -11.23
N LEU A 487 -19.29 17.37 -11.95
CA LEU A 487 -18.17 16.48 -11.63
C LEU A 487 -17.53 16.86 -10.29
N GLY A 488 -17.33 18.15 -10.03
CA GLY A 488 -16.80 18.64 -8.76
C GLY A 488 -17.68 18.28 -7.56
N ALA A 489 -18.99 18.48 -7.68
CA ALA A 489 -19.94 18.11 -6.63
C ALA A 489 -19.97 16.59 -6.37
N ALA A 490 -20.00 15.78 -7.44
CA ALA A 490 -19.94 14.33 -7.34
C ALA A 490 -18.63 13.85 -6.70
N ALA A 491 -17.50 14.49 -7.06
CA ALA A 491 -16.19 14.20 -6.51
C ALA A 491 -16.12 14.49 -5.00
N ARG A 492 -16.67 15.64 -4.55
CA ARG A 492 -16.75 15.98 -3.13
C ARG A 492 -17.59 15.00 -2.34
N ALA A 493 -18.79 14.67 -2.83
CA ALA A 493 -19.67 13.70 -2.19
C ALA A 493 -18.96 12.35 -1.99
N ARG A 494 -18.33 11.84 -3.06
CA ARG A 494 -17.54 10.60 -3.01
C ARG A 494 -16.38 10.68 -2.01
N ALA A 495 -15.64 11.79 -1.99
CA ALA A 495 -14.49 11.93 -1.09
C ALA A 495 -14.90 11.93 0.39
N LEU A 496 -15.99 12.63 0.71
CA LEU A 496 -16.55 12.67 2.07
C LEU A 496 -17.12 11.30 2.51
N GLU A 497 -17.65 10.52 1.57
CA GLU A 497 -18.19 9.18 1.85
C GLU A 497 -17.08 8.14 2.11
N LEU A 498 -15.92 8.26 1.43
CA LEU A 498 -14.95 7.16 1.38
C LEU A 498 -13.57 7.46 2.00
N PHE A 499 -13.12 8.72 1.95
CA PHE A 499 -11.70 9.02 2.15
C PHE A 499 -11.39 9.82 3.41
N THR A 500 -12.38 10.07 4.27
CA THR A 500 -12.14 10.86 5.50
C THR A 500 -11.47 10.03 6.60
N VAL A 501 -10.86 10.73 7.56
CA VAL A 501 -10.28 10.10 8.75
C VAL A 501 -11.34 9.36 9.57
N GLU A 502 -12.56 9.90 9.65
CA GLU A 502 -13.68 9.29 10.37
C GLU A 502 -14.08 7.95 9.73
N GLN A 503 -14.11 7.87 8.40
CA GLN A 503 -14.40 6.61 7.69
C GLN A 503 -13.31 5.57 7.93
N ASN A 504 -12.04 5.98 7.95
CA ASN A 504 -10.92 5.11 8.28
C ASN A 504 -11.04 4.55 9.71
N ILE A 505 -11.27 5.43 10.69
CA ILE A 505 -11.42 5.06 12.10
C ILE A 505 -12.61 4.11 12.28
N ALA A 506 -13.76 4.43 11.68
CA ALA A 506 -14.96 3.59 11.74
C ALA A 506 -14.72 2.19 11.15
N ALA A 507 -14.01 2.11 10.01
CA ALA A 507 -13.64 0.85 9.39
C ALA A 507 -12.74 0.00 10.30
N PHE A 508 -11.68 0.59 10.87
CA PHE A 508 -10.78 -0.13 11.79
C PHE A 508 -11.46 -0.53 13.09
N HIS A 509 -12.33 0.31 13.64
CA HIS A 509 -13.15 -0.04 14.80
C HIS A 509 -13.97 -1.31 14.54
N GLY A 510 -14.68 -1.35 13.41
CA GLY A 510 -15.46 -2.52 13.01
C GLY A 510 -14.60 -3.77 12.80
N ILE A 511 -13.44 -3.62 12.16
CA ILE A 511 -12.49 -4.72 11.93
C ILE A 511 -11.96 -5.29 13.25
N TYR A 512 -11.60 -4.44 14.21
CA TYR A 512 -11.09 -4.92 15.50
C TYR A 512 -12.15 -5.73 16.25
N LEU A 513 -13.38 -5.22 16.30
CA LEU A 513 -14.49 -5.92 16.95
C LEU A 513 -14.80 -7.25 16.24
N GLU A 514 -14.77 -7.28 14.91
CA GLU A 514 -14.95 -8.51 14.13
C GLU A 514 -13.86 -9.54 14.47
N ILE A 515 -12.59 -9.17 14.44
CA ILE A 515 -11.49 -10.11 14.70
C ILE A 515 -11.57 -10.67 16.13
N VAL A 516 -11.81 -9.81 17.12
CA VAL A 516 -11.92 -10.23 18.52
C VAL A 516 -13.17 -11.09 18.75
N SER A 517 -14.28 -10.83 18.06
CA SER A 517 -15.50 -11.64 18.20
C SER A 517 -15.34 -13.11 17.80
N HIS A 518 -14.38 -13.42 16.91
CA HIS A 518 -14.04 -14.77 16.47
C HIS A 518 -12.82 -15.35 17.21
N SER A 519 -12.23 -14.59 18.13
CA SER A 519 -11.01 -14.96 18.87
C SER A 519 -11.31 -14.95 20.37
N PRO A 520 -11.60 -16.10 21.00
CA PRO A 520 -11.96 -16.12 22.42
C PRO A 520 -10.87 -15.50 23.28
N VAL A 521 -11.25 -14.52 24.10
CA VAL A 521 -10.35 -13.78 25.00
C VAL A 521 -9.72 -14.76 26.01
N ARG A 522 -8.39 -14.83 26.07
CA ARG A 522 -7.63 -15.74 26.96
C ARG A 522 -7.43 -15.23 28.40
N ARG A 523 -8.00 -14.08 28.77
CA ARG A 523 -7.81 -13.55 30.13
C ARG A 523 -8.37 -14.54 31.15
N ALA A 524 -7.58 -14.88 32.16
CA ALA A 524 -8.10 -15.51 33.37
C ALA A 524 -9.27 -14.66 33.87
N ALA A 525 -10.43 -15.29 34.01
CA ALA A 525 -11.64 -14.61 34.43
C ALA A 525 -11.36 -13.83 35.72
N THR A 526 -11.40 -12.50 35.64
CA THR A 526 -11.78 -11.68 36.79
C THR A 526 -13.24 -12.04 37.13
N ASP A 527 -13.66 -11.89 38.39
CA ASP A 527 -15.04 -12.16 38.83
C ASP A 527 -16.13 -11.33 38.09
N GLU A 528 -15.72 -10.41 37.21
CA GLU A 528 -16.60 -9.66 36.32
C GLU A 528 -16.78 -10.36 34.95
N PRO A 529 -18.02 -10.42 34.41
CA PRO A 529 -18.28 -11.01 33.10
C PRO A 529 -17.57 -10.20 32.00
N LEU A 530 -16.59 -10.84 31.35
CA LEU A 530 -15.86 -10.28 30.22
C LEU A 530 -16.69 -10.46 28.93
N PRO A 531 -17.09 -9.39 28.25
CA PRO A 531 -17.66 -9.50 26.90
C PRO A 531 -16.68 -10.26 25.99
N PHE A 532 -17.19 -11.21 25.19
CA PHE A 532 -16.39 -12.02 24.23
C PHE A 532 -15.43 -13.06 24.85
N ALA A 533 -15.53 -13.36 26.15
CA ALA A 533 -14.80 -14.50 26.75
C ALA A 533 -15.23 -15.86 26.18
N VAL A 534 -16.40 -15.91 25.55
CA VAL A 534 -16.93 -17.08 24.86
C VAL A 534 -17.33 -16.65 23.44
N PRO A 535 -16.93 -17.36 22.36
CA PRO A 535 -17.33 -17.01 21.00
C PRO A 535 -18.85 -16.97 20.88
N ALA A 536 -19.38 -16.07 20.04
CA ALA A 536 -20.83 -15.94 19.87
C ALA A 536 -21.48 -17.27 19.44
N GLU A 537 -20.76 -18.13 18.72
CA GLU A 537 -21.26 -19.45 18.30
C GLU A 537 -21.48 -20.42 19.48
N ALA A 538 -20.82 -20.22 20.62
CA ALA A 538 -20.99 -21.07 21.80
C ALA A 538 -22.34 -20.84 22.53
N HIS A 539 -23.04 -19.74 22.21
CA HIS A 539 -24.36 -19.43 22.77
C HIS A 539 -25.53 -19.97 21.94
N VAL A 540 -25.27 -20.66 20.82
CA VAL A 540 -26.32 -21.41 20.13
C VAL A 540 -26.64 -22.67 20.94
N ARG A 541 -27.53 -22.54 21.93
CA ARG A 541 -28.15 -23.70 22.57
C ARG A 541 -28.93 -24.47 21.51
N ALA A 542 -28.35 -25.59 21.06
CA ALA A 542 -29.04 -26.64 20.34
C ALA A 542 -30.20 -27.18 21.20
N ARG A 543 -31.37 -26.56 21.10
CA ARG A 543 -32.68 -27.10 21.51
C ARG A 543 -33.81 -26.45 20.70
N TRP A 544 -33.75 -26.58 19.37
CA TRP A 544 -34.89 -26.36 18.49
C TRP A 544 -35.14 -27.60 17.63
N ALA A 545 -35.27 -28.75 18.29
CA ALA A 545 -36.04 -29.90 17.81
C ALA A 545 -35.87 -31.04 18.83
N GLU A 546 -36.86 -31.21 19.72
CA GLU A 546 -37.46 -32.51 20.01
C GLU A 546 -38.65 -32.33 20.98
N SER A 547 -39.83 -32.35 20.35
CA SER A 547 -41.07 -33.02 20.73
C SER A 547 -41.57 -33.00 22.18
N GLY A 548 -42.75 -32.40 22.36
CA GLY A 548 -43.77 -32.98 23.24
C GLY A 548 -44.54 -32.01 24.11
N THR A 549 -45.53 -31.31 23.55
CA THR A 549 -46.84 -31.06 24.21
C THR A 549 -47.78 -30.40 23.20
N ARG A 550 -48.92 -31.06 22.95
CA ARG A 550 -50.09 -30.50 22.27
C ARG A 550 -50.71 -29.41 23.16
N PRO A 551 -51.10 -28.24 22.62
CA PRO A 551 -52.21 -27.49 23.17
C PRO A 551 -53.41 -27.47 22.21
N ALA A 552 -54.56 -27.32 22.84
CA ALA A 552 -55.89 -27.53 22.32
C ALA A 552 -56.32 -26.55 21.21
N SER A 553 -57.36 -26.98 20.49
CA SER A 553 -58.16 -26.17 19.58
C SER A 553 -58.64 -24.88 20.24
N VAL A 554 -58.24 -23.72 19.71
CA VAL A 554 -58.93 -22.44 19.92
C VAL A 554 -59.04 -21.70 18.59
N SER A 555 -60.26 -21.23 18.35
CA SER A 555 -60.83 -20.60 17.16
C SER A 555 -60.02 -19.44 16.58
N GLY A 556 -59.87 -19.44 15.25
CA GLY A 556 -59.42 -18.27 14.50
C GLY A 556 -60.43 -17.11 14.54
N PRO A 557 -59.99 -15.84 14.51
CA PRO A 557 -60.89 -14.70 14.38
C PRO A 557 -61.53 -14.67 12.99
N ARG A 558 -62.86 -14.62 13.02
CA ARG A 558 -63.79 -14.46 11.91
C ARG A 558 -63.59 -13.09 11.23
N TRP A 559 -62.99 -13.05 10.04
CA TRP A 559 -63.37 -12.03 9.02
C TRP A 559 -63.01 -12.36 7.57
N ALA A 560 -62.44 -13.53 7.25
CA ALA A 560 -62.22 -13.93 5.86
C ALA A 560 -62.98 -15.21 5.53
N VAL A 561 -64.28 -15.07 5.20
CA VAL A 561 -65.08 -16.09 4.51
C VAL A 561 -65.35 -15.60 3.10
N GLY A 562 -65.19 -16.52 2.14
CA GLY A 562 -65.59 -16.41 0.74
C GLY A 562 -64.61 -17.19 -0.14
N VAL A 563 -64.63 -18.54 -0.19
CA VAL A 563 -65.56 -19.39 -0.96
C VAL A 563 -65.46 -19.02 -2.46
N ALA A 564 -65.09 -19.85 -3.43
CA ALA A 564 -65.01 -21.30 -3.61
C ALA A 564 -63.87 -21.56 -4.63
N GLY A 565 -63.28 -22.74 -4.79
CA GLY A 565 -63.67 -24.08 -4.39
C GLY A 565 -63.03 -25.06 -5.36
N ALA A 566 -62.50 -26.15 -4.78
CA ALA A 566 -62.32 -27.48 -5.38
C ALA A 566 -61.38 -27.57 -6.60
N ALA A 567 -60.28 -28.31 -6.62
CA ALA A 567 -60.03 -29.71 -6.24
C ALA A 567 -59.14 -30.22 -7.39
N GLY A 568 -58.13 -31.06 -7.26
CA GLY A 568 -57.56 -31.79 -6.15
C GLY A 568 -56.35 -32.59 -6.69
N ALA A 569 -55.76 -33.39 -5.82
CA ALA A 569 -54.92 -34.54 -6.13
C ALA A 569 -53.54 -34.29 -6.80
N LEU A 570 -52.51 -34.29 -5.94
CA LEU A 570 -51.32 -35.15 -6.16
C LEU A 570 -51.78 -36.63 -6.03
N PRO A 571 -51.13 -37.66 -6.63
CA PRO A 571 -49.69 -37.89 -6.47
C PRO A 571 -48.96 -38.70 -7.57
N GLY A 572 -47.66 -38.94 -7.35
CA GLY A 572 -46.92 -40.10 -7.89
C GLY A 572 -45.82 -39.72 -8.88
N SER A 573 -44.54 -39.71 -8.49
CA SER A 573 -43.64 -40.86 -8.27
C SER A 573 -43.17 -41.56 -9.56
N GLY A 574 -41.85 -41.69 -9.72
CA GLY A 574 -41.20 -42.61 -10.65
C GLY A 574 -40.66 -41.89 -11.89
N ALA A 575 -39.41 -41.44 -11.89
CA ALA A 575 -38.19 -42.23 -12.12
C ALA A 575 -38.02 -42.74 -13.56
N ALA A 576 -36.87 -42.32 -14.13
CA ALA A 576 -36.10 -42.96 -15.19
C ALA A 576 -36.60 -42.89 -16.65
N GLY A 577 -35.82 -42.16 -17.47
CA GLY A 577 -34.95 -42.86 -18.41
C GLY A 577 -35.28 -42.74 -19.91
N ALA A 578 -34.26 -42.27 -20.65
CA ALA A 578 -34.01 -42.43 -22.09
C ALA A 578 -34.89 -41.61 -23.06
N ARG A 579 -34.35 -40.57 -23.71
CA ARG A 579 -33.52 -40.60 -24.95
C ARG A 579 -34.21 -41.30 -26.13
N LEU A 580 -34.72 -40.49 -27.08
CA LEU A 580 -34.32 -40.39 -28.50
C LEU A 580 -35.50 -39.93 -29.38
N GLY A 581 -35.21 -39.04 -30.33
CA GLY A 581 -35.80 -39.13 -31.67
C GLY A 581 -36.79 -38.06 -32.13
N SER A 582 -36.24 -37.03 -32.79
CA SER A 582 -36.64 -36.48 -34.11
C SER A 582 -38.05 -35.93 -34.39
N GLY A 583 -38.08 -34.74 -34.99
CA GLY A 583 -39.17 -34.18 -35.81
C GLY A 583 -39.32 -32.67 -35.61
N ALA A 584 -38.47 -31.80 -36.17
CA ALA A 584 -38.50 -31.28 -37.54
C ALA A 584 -39.78 -30.49 -37.92
N ALA A 585 -39.74 -29.17 -37.73
CA ALA A 585 -40.30 -28.09 -38.58
C ALA A 585 -40.08 -26.76 -37.80
N GLY A 586 -39.40 -25.71 -38.24
CA GLY A 586 -38.98 -25.30 -39.58
C GLY A 586 -39.58 -23.93 -39.87
N VAL A 587 -38.85 -22.83 -39.58
CA VAL A 587 -38.87 -21.47 -40.20
C VAL A 587 -37.65 -20.74 -39.57
N ALA A 588 -36.43 -20.73 -40.15
CA ALA A 588 -35.91 -19.88 -41.23
C ALA A 588 -36.19 -18.37 -41.04
N ALA A 589 -35.31 -17.40 -41.24
CA ALA A 589 -33.87 -17.28 -41.47
C ALA A 589 -33.63 -15.78 -41.72
N ARG A 590 -32.42 -15.31 -41.36
CA ARG A 590 -31.55 -14.28 -42.02
C ARG A 590 -30.95 -13.37 -40.95
N SER A 591 -29.70 -13.52 -40.51
CA SER A 591 -28.39 -13.60 -41.21
C SER A 591 -27.96 -12.28 -41.87
N GLY A 592 -26.93 -11.68 -41.29
CA GLY A 592 -26.03 -10.71 -41.92
C GLY A 592 -24.69 -10.79 -41.21
N ALA A 593 -23.78 -11.59 -41.77
CA ALA A 593 -22.43 -11.84 -41.28
C ALA A 593 -21.40 -10.89 -41.93
N ALA A 594 -20.24 -10.76 -41.28
CA ALA A 594 -18.89 -10.89 -41.86
C ALA A 594 -17.91 -9.78 -41.43
N GLY A 595 -16.70 -10.20 -41.05
CA GLY A 595 -15.52 -9.33 -40.98
C GLY A 595 -14.48 -9.80 -39.96
N ALA A 596 -13.74 -10.88 -40.28
CA ALA A 596 -12.58 -11.33 -39.52
C ALA A 596 -11.29 -11.18 -40.37
N LEU A 597 -10.17 -11.02 -39.65
CA LEU A 597 -8.74 -11.19 -40.02
C LEU A 597 -7.97 -9.98 -40.59
N PRO A 598 -6.61 -9.94 -40.52
CA PRO A 598 -5.68 -10.93 -39.94
C PRO A 598 -4.58 -10.39 -39.00
N ALA A 599 -3.89 -11.36 -38.37
CA ALA A 599 -2.55 -11.24 -37.81
C ALA A 599 -1.47 -11.30 -38.91
N SER A 600 -0.34 -10.62 -38.68
CA SER A 600 0.89 -10.81 -39.45
C SER A 600 2.09 -10.76 -38.53
N GLY A 601 2.92 -11.80 -38.55
CA GLY A 601 4.29 -11.79 -38.08
C GLY A 601 5.24 -12.01 -39.26
N SER A 602 6.44 -11.43 -39.20
CA SER A 602 7.62 -11.97 -39.85
C SER A 602 8.89 -11.37 -39.25
N ALA A 603 9.86 -12.25 -38.99
CA ALA A 603 11.22 -11.99 -38.57
C ALA A 603 12.06 -11.31 -39.67
N GLY A 604 13.14 -10.65 -39.25
CA GLY A 604 14.22 -10.18 -40.13
C GLY A 604 15.42 -9.73 -39.30
N ALA A 605 16.52 -10.48 -39.40
CA ALA A 605 17.78 -10.27 -38.68
C ALA A 605 18.70 -9.23 -39.37
N CYS A 606 19.60 -8.68 -38.54
CA CYS A 606 20.86 -7.91 -38.71
C CYS A 606 21.71 -8.11 -40.01
N PRO A 607 22.80 -7.31 -40.29
CA PRO A 607 23.73 -6.67 -39.33
C PRO A 607 24.45 -5.33 -39.68
N GLY A 608 25.18 -4.82 -38.66
CA GLY A 608 26.39 -3.95 -38.76
C GLY A 608 26.13 -2.44 -38.76
N SER A 609 26.93 -1.54 -38.18
CA SER A 609 28.18 -1.56 -37.40
C SER A 609 28.45 -0.10 -36.99
N GLY A 610 29.00 0.17 -35.81
CA GLY A 610 29.38 1.54 -35.43
C GLY A 610 29.85 1.66 -33.97
N ALA A 611 30.99 1.06 -33.68
CA ALA A 611 31.69 1.22 -32.42
C ALA A 611 32.35 2.61 -32.34
N ALA A 612 32.23 3.28 -31.20
CA ALA A 612 33.16 4.34 -30.79
C ALA A 612 33.48 4.14 -29.30
N SER A 613 34.71 3.65 -29.09
CA SER A 613 35.43 3.55 -27.84
C SER A 613 35.81 4.92 -27.27
N ALA A 614 35.67 5.11 -25.97
CA ALA A 614 36.48 6.08 -25.23
C ALA A 614 37.03 5.37 -23.98
N GLY A 615 38.35 5.21 -23.97
CA GLY A 615 39.10 4.41 -23.01
C GLY A 615 39.36 5.14 -21.69
N SER A 616 39.80 4.32 -20.74
CA SER A 616 40.34 4.71 -19.45
C SER A 616 41.62 5.54 -19.59
N GLY A 617 41.79 6.48 -18.67
CA GLY A 617 43.06 7.15 -18.38
C GLY A 617 43.12 7.41 -16.88
N ALA A 618 43.94 6.62 -16.19
CA ALA A 618 44.23 6.78 -14.78
C ALA A 618 45.38 7.78 -14.56
N ALA A 619 45.39 8.35 -13.35
CA ALA A 619 46.50 8.95 -12.62
C ALA A 619 47.09 10.29 -13.11
N GLN A 620 46.95 11.32 -12.27
CA GLN A 620 48.11 11.99 -11.67
C GLN A 620 47.70 12.86 -10.48
N GLU A 621 48.39 12.64 -9.35
CA GLU A 621 48.48 13.53 -8.19
C GLU A 621 49.01 14.92 -8.60
N PRO A 622 48.83 15.93 -7.75
CA PRO A 622 50.02 16.38 -7.02
C PRO A 622 49.77 16.76 -5.55
N VAL A 623 50.81 16.55 -4.74
CA VAL A 623 51.06 17.04 -3.37
C VAL A 623 52.43 17.77 -3.45
N PRO A 624 52.85 18.65 -2.51
CA PRO A 624 52.20 19.73 -1.77
C PRO A 624 52.95 21.09 -1.96
N ALA A 625 52.37 22.20 -1.48
CA ALA A 625 53.15 23.36 -1.05
C ALA A 625 52.48 24.04 0.15
N GLY A 626 53.24 24.21 1.23
CA GLY A 626 52.76 24.67 2.52
C GLY A 626 53.09 26.13 2.85
N LYS A 627 52.78 26.43 4.13
CA LYS A 627 53.17 27.58 4.97
C LYS A 627 52.41 28.90 4.77
N GLY A 628 51.65 29.27 5.80
CA GLY A 628 52.14 30.30 6.72
C GLY A 628 51.20 31.50 7.00
N THR A 629 50.79 31.60 8.28
CA THR A 629 50.55 32.84 9.07
C THR A 629 49.34 33.71 8.68
N ARG A 630 48.49 34.21 9.58
CA ARG A 630 48.51 34.44 11.03
C ARG A 630 47.16 34.12 11.65
#